data_AF-A0A9D7IHS7-F1
#
_entry.id   AF-A0A9D7IHS7-F1
#
_cell.length_a   1.000
_cell.length_b   1.000
_cell.length_c   1.000
_cell.angle_alpha   90.00
_cell.angle_beta   90.00
_cell.angle_gamma   90.00
#
_symmetry.space_group_name_H-M   'P 1'
#
loop_
_entity.id
_entity.type
_entity.pdbx_description
1 polymer ?
#
loop_
_entity_poly.entity_id
_entity_poly.type
_entity_poly.pdbx_seq_one_letter_code
_entity_poly.pdbx_strand_id
1 'polypeptide(L)'
;MSLVLPLNVVFEIALLSTQAVDHPYQNLSVKVRIDCPDGSHFEIPAFWAGENRWKFRVSAPKPGVYQYRTACSDPANAGLHDQTGQFTAVETERSNPLLAHGRLCVSPDKTYLMHEDGTPFLWVADTWWMGLTSRLDWPGGVRSLAADRAAKGFSVIQIVAGPLPDMDWGIPVE
;
A
#
# COMPACT_ATOMS: atom_id res chain seq x y z
N MET A 1 22.19 10.85 -4.88
CA MET A 1 20.92 11.41 -5.41
C MET A 1 19.86 11.15 -4.36
N SER A 2 19.25 12.17 -3.75
CA SER A 2 18.21 11.92 -2.73
C SER A 2 16.91 11.57 -3.43
N LEU A 3 16.25 10.51 -2.97
CA LEU A 3 14.95 10.10 -3.47
C LEU A 3 13.90 11.13 -3.01
N VAL A 4 13.15 11.71 -3.95
CA VAL A 4 12.08 12.69 -3.66
C VAL A 4 10.73 12.07 -3.97
N LEU A 5 9.81 12.08 -3.00
CA LEU A 5 8.52 11.41 -3.06
C LEU A 5 7.37 12.42 -2.87
N PRO A 6 6.27 12.31 -3.63
CA PRO A 6 5.07 13.10 -3.36
C PRO A 6 4.34 12.60 -2.10
N LEU A 7 3.72 13.53 -1.35
CA LEU A 7 2.92 13.20 -0.17
C LEU A 7 1.73 12.29 -0.50
N ASN A 8 1.39 11.41 0.45
CA ASN A 8 0.27 10.46 0.41
C ASN A 8 0.31 9.43 -0.75
N VAL A 9 1.36 9.45 -1.58
CA VAL A 9 1.54 8.48 -2.67
C VAL A 9 2.39 7.32 -2.16
N VAL A 10 1.94 6.10 -2.49
CA VAL A 10 2.71 4.90 -2.21
C VAL A 10 3.96 4.85 -3.08
N PHE A 11 5.12 4.74 -2.45
CA PHE A 11 6.39 4.46 -3.11
C PHE A 11 6.92 3.09 -2.68
N GLU A 12 7.58 2.41 -3.60
CA GLU A 12 8.12 1.07 -3.40
C GLU A 12 9.65 1.11 -3.44
N ILE A 13 10.30 0.63 -2.38
CA ILE A 13 11.76 0.52 -2.29
C ILE A 13 12.13 -0.95 -2.32
N ALA A 14 13.12 -1.28 -3.15
CA ALA A 14 13.62 -2.64 -3.30
C ALA A 14 14.95 -2.83 -2.55
N LEU A 15 15.08 -4.02 -1.96
CA LEU A 15 16.27 -4.55 -1.30
C LEU A 15 16.62 -5.87 -2.00
N LEU A 16 17.90 -6.24 -1.98
CA LEU A 16 18.38 -7.48 -2.57
C LEU A 16 18.99 -8.35 -1.49
N SER A 17 18.46 -9.55 -1.34
CA SER A 17 19.05 -10.58 -0.49
C SER A 17 20.41 -10.98 -1.02
N THR A 18 21.41 -11.05 -0.12
CA THR A 18 22.74 -11.59 -0.43
C THR A 18 22.77 -13.12 -0.38
N GLN A 19 21.69 -13.74 0.09
CA GLN A 19 21.57 -15.18 0.25
C GLN A 19 20.35 -15.71 -0.51
N ALA A 20 20.42 -16.96 -0.96
CA ALA A 20 19.23 -17.69 -1.38
C ALA A 20 18.42 -18.07 -0.13
N VAL A 21 17.12 -17.86 -0.18
CA VAL A 21 16.23 -18.11 0.95
C VAL A 21 15.17 -19.11 0.51
N ASP A 22 15.19 -20.30 1.09
CA ASP A 22 14.16 -21.29 0.86
C ASP A 22 12.86 -20.91 1.59
N HIS A 23 11.72 -21.17 0.94
CA HIS A 23 10.39 -20.75 1.40
C HIS A 23 10.36 -19.32 2.01
N PRO A 24 10.70 -18.28 1.22
CA PRO A 24 11.04 -16.94 1.73
C PRO A 24 9.90 -16.26 2.50
N TYR A 25 8.64 -16.57 2.17
CA TYR A 25 7.47 -16.07 2.91
C TYR A 25 7.34 -16.62 4.33
N GLN A 26 7.86 -17.83 4.58
CA GLN A 26 7.71 -18.52 5.87
C GLN A 26 8.93 -18.32 6.75
N ASN A 27 10.12 -18.35 6.14
CA ASN A 27 11.38 -18.49 6.87
C ASN A 27 12.09 -17.16 7.15
N LEU A 28 11.66 -16.08 6.50
CA LEU A 28 12.31 -14.79 6.65
C LEU A 28 11.28 -13.68 6.86
N SER A 29 11.57 -12.80 7.80
CA SER A 29 10.82 -11.56 7.98
C SER A 29 11.77 -10.38 7.94
N VAL A 30 11.35 -9.30 7.27
CA VAL A 30 12.09 -8.06 7.21
C VAL A 30 11.16 -6.95 7.67
N LYS A 31 11.55 -6.27 8.73
CA LYS A 31 10.87 -5.08 9.25
C LYS A 31 11.64 -3.85 8.82
N VAL A 32 10.94 -2.75 8.58
CA VAL A 32 11.53 -1.47 8.23
C VAL A 32 11.03 -0.43 9.21
N ARG A 33 11.95 0.07 10.04
CA ARG A 33 11.69 1.25 10.87
C ARG A 33 11.85 2.48 10.00
N ILE A 34 10.84 3.34 10.00
CA ILE A 34 10.85 4.65 9.36
C ILE A 34 10.87 5.71 10.46
N ASP A 35 11.91 6.55 10.47
CA ASP A 35 12.01 7.72 11.32
C ASP A 35 11.48 8.95 10.56
N CYS A 36 10.52 9.64 11.16
CA CYS A 36 9.76 10.74 10.57
C CYS A 36 10.45 12.11 10.79
N PRO A 37 10.12 13.13 9.99
CA PRO A 37 10.62 14.49 10.15
C PRO A 37 10.30 15.14 11.51
N ASP A 38 9.22 14.71 12.16
CA ASP A 38 8.77 15.21 13.47
C ASP A 38 9.39 14.45 14.66
N GLY A 39 10.35 13.55 14.41
CA GLY A 39 10.99 12.73 15.42
C GLY A 39 10.19 11.50 15.85
N SER A 40 8.96 11.33 15.36
CA SER A 40 8.22 10.08 15.53
C SER A 40 8.79 8.96 14.66
N HIS A 41 8.32 7.74 14.85
CA HIS A 41 8.68 6.61 13.99
C HIS A 41 7.52 5.63 13.86
N PHE A 42 7.56 4.83 12.80
CA PHE A 42 6.66 3.69 12.62
C PHE A 42 7.39 2.53 11.97
N GLU A 43 6.82 1.33 12.06
CA GLU A 43 7.38 0.11 11.48
C GLU A 43 6.43 -0.43 10.40
N ILE A 44 6.99 -0.84 9.27
CA ILE A 44 6.29 -1.50 8.17
C ILE A 44 6.98 -2.81 7.79
N PRO A 45 6.24 -3.82 7.33
CA PRO A 45 6.85 -5.03 6.81
C PRO A 45 7.42 -4.80 5.40
N ALA A 46 8.56 -5.43 5.12
CA ALA A 46 8.95 -5.76 3.76
C ALA A 46 8.35 -7.12 3.38
N PHE A 47 8.14 -7.33 2.09
CA PHE A 47 7.61 -8.56 1.52
C PHE A 47 8.56 -9.11 0.44
N TRP A 48 8.60 -10.43 0.30
CA TRP A 48 9.32 -11.07 -0.79
C TRP A 48 8.61 -10.77 -2.13
N ALA A 49 9.39 -10.38 -3.12
CA ALA A 49 8.90 -9.92 -4.42
C ALA A 49 9.44 -10.78 -5.58
N GLY A 50 9.70 -12.06 -5.31
CA GLY A 50 10.30 -12.99 -6.26
C GLY A 50 11.83 -13.05 -6.15
N GLU A 51 12.40 -14.20 -6.51
CA GLU A 51 13.85 -14.42 -6.58
C GLU A 51 14.55 -14.04 -5.25
N ASN A 52 15.57 -13.19 -5.31
CA ASN A 52 16.28 -12.64 -4.15
C ASN A 52 15.78 -11.23 -3.77
N ARG A 53 14.61 -10.81 -4.25
CA ARG A 53 14.13 -9.42 -4.10
C ARG A 53 13.15 -9.31 -2.93
N TRP A 54 13.37 -8.28 -2.13
CA TRP A 54 12.48 -7.86 -1.07
C TRP A 54 12.07 -6.42 -1.31
N LYS A 55 10.85 -6.07 -0.95
CA LYS A 55 10.34 -4.71 -1.14
C LYS A 55 9.55 -4.26 0.06
N PHE A 56 9.57 -2.97 0.32
CA PHE A 56 8.63 -2.35 1.25
C PHE A 56 7.95 -1.17 0.57
N ARG A 57 6.74 -0.86 1.02
CA ARG A 57 5.92 0.23 0.50
C ARG A 57 5.67 1.25 1.59
N VAL A 58 5.94 2.51 1.30
CA VAL A 58 5.77 3.63 2.22
C VAL A 58 4.95 4.72 1.56
N SER A 59 4.11 5.38 2.35
CA SER A 59 3.41 6.60 1.95
C SER A 59 3.67 7.64 3.04
N ALA A 60 4.22 8.80 2.65
CA ALA A 60 4.61 9.85 3.58
C ALA A 60 3.45 10.83 3.80
N PRO A 61 2.94 10.99 5.04
CA PRO A 61 1.81 11.87 5.31
C PRO A 61 2.22 13.34 5.54
N LYS A 62 3.51 13.61 5.78
CA LYS A 62 4.02 14.95 6.10
C LYS A 62 5.26 15.27 5.26
N PRO A 63 5.47 16.54 4.88
CA PRO A 63 6.68 16.93 4.17
C PRO A 63 7.90 16.84 5.07
N GLY A 64 9.06 16.54 4.48
CA GLY A 64 10.34 16.52 5.17
C GLY A 64 11.19 15.29 4.86
N VAL A 65 12.30 15.17 5.60
CA VAL A 65 13.27 14.08 5.43
C VAL A 65 12.88 12.90 6.31
N TYR A 66 12.70 11.75 5.67
CA TYR A 66 12.51 10.47 6.33
C TYR A 66 13.78 9.63 6.20
N GLN A 67 14.09 8.88 7.24
CA GLN A 67 15.15 7.89 7.24
C GLN A 67 14.56 6.51 7.50
N TYR A 68 15.21 5.48 6.98
CA TYR A 68 14.80 4.11 7.29
C TYR A 68 15.98 3.25 7.68
N ARG A 69 15.69 2.22 8.49
CA ARG A 69 16.58 1.12 8.80
C ARG A 69 15.81 -0.20 8.73
N THR A 70 16.38 -1.19 8.07
CA THR A 70 15.79 -2.53 7.96
C THR A 70 16.32 -3.45 9.05
N ALA A 71 15.48 -4.37 9.50
CA ALA A 71 15.81 -5.44 10.43
C ALA A 71 15.31 -6.78 9.84
N CYS A 72 16.25 -7.58 9.35
CA CYS A 72 16.00 -8.94 8.88
C CYS A 72 16.08 -9.92 10.06
N SER A 73 15.19 -10.92 10.11
CA SER A 73 15.23 -12.00 11.11
C SER A 73 16.47 -12.89 11.00
N ASP A 74 17.14 -12.91 9.84
CA ASP A 74 18.51 -13.41 9.69
C ASP A 74 19.49 -12.23 9.57
N PRO A 75 20.24 -11.91 10.64
CA PRO A 75 21.25 -10.84 10.61
C PRO A 75 22.43 -11.11 9.66
N ALA A 76 22.69 -12.37 9.27
CA ALA A 76 23.76 -12.68 8.33
C ALA A 76 23.40 -12.27 6.89
N ASN A 77 22.12 -12.01 6.61
CA ASN A 77 21.69 -11.51 5.31
C ASN A 77 21.96 -10.01 5.17
N ALA A 78 23.23 -9.66 4.95
CA ALA A 78 23.71 -8.28 4.88
C ALA A 78 23.11 -7.44 3.74
N GLY A 79 22.35 -8.04 2.81
CA GLY A 79 21.58 -7.31 1.80
C GLY A 79 20.18 -6.87 2.28
N LEU A 80 19.71 -7.43 3.39
CA LEU A 80 18.40 -7.17 3.97
C LEU A 80 18.46 -6.64 5.41
N HIS A 81 19.47 -7.03 6.19
CA HIS A 81 19.68 -6.56 7.55
C HIS A 81 20.44 -5.23 7.55
N ASP A 82 20.10 -4.33 8.47
CA ASP A 82 20.78 -3.05 8.70
C ASP A 82 20.95 -2.15 7.45
N GLN A 83 20.10 -2.34 6.44
CA GLN A 83 20.07 -1.46 5.28
C GLN A 83 19.48 -0.13 5.72
N THR A 84 20.16 0.94 5.32
CA THR A 84 19.71 2.30 5.63
C THR A 84 19.50 3.09 4.35
N GLY A 85 18.64 4.10 4.44
CA GLY A 85 18.45 5.05 3.36
C GLY A 85 17.57 6.20 3.81
N GLN A 86 17.34 7.12 2.89
CA GLN A 86 16.53 8.31 3.15
C GLN A 86 15.74 8.69 1.91
N PHE A 87 14.62 9.35 2.15
CA PHE A 87 13.85 10.02 1.11
C PHE A 87 13.28 11.34 1.64
N THR A 88 13.01 12.27 0.73
CA THR A 88 12.40 13.55 1.05
C THR A 88 10.98 13.56 0.51
N ALA A 89 10.01 13.69 1.41
CA ALA A 89 8.62 13.85 1.04
C ALA A 89 8.33 15.33 0.78
N VAL A 90 7.69 15.63 -0.36
CA VAL A 90 7.38 17.00 -0.77
C VAL A 90 5.91 17.13 -1.14
N GLU A 91 5.35 18.30 -0.87
CA GLU A 91 4.05 18.66 -1.41
C GLU A 91 4.13 18.75 -2.93
N THR A 92 3.15 18.13 -3.58
CA THR A 92 2.98 18.22 -5.02
C THR A 92 1.50 18.48 -5.31
N GLU A 93 1.23 19.20 -6.39
CA GLU A 93 -0.10 19.29 -6.97
C GLU A 93 -0.65 17.88 -7.21
N ARG A 94 -1.83 17.61 -6.64
CA ARG A 94 -2.47 16.28 -6.68
C ARG A 94 -3.90 16.46 -7.17
N SER A 95 -4.15 15.97 -8.39
CA SER A 95 -5.49 15.99 -8.98
C SER A 95 -6.44 14.93 -8.41
N ASN A 96 -5.91 13.89 -7.75
CA ASN A 96 -6.71 12.87 -7.10
C ASN A 96 -7.07 13.32 -5.66
N PRO A 97 -8.36 13.58 -5.36
CA PRO A 97 -8.79 14.03 -4.04
C PRO A 97 -8.40 13.06 -2.91
N LEU A 98 -8.39 11.75 -3.18
CA LEU A 98 -8.01 10.74 -2.18
C LEU A 98 -6.56 10.88 -1.74
N LEU A 99 -5.68 11.36 -2.63
CA LEU A 99 -4.28 11.62 -2.32
C LEU A 99 -4.09 13.02 -1.73
N ALA A 100 -4.92 13.99 -2.13
CA ALA A 100 -4.83 15.37 -1.65
C ALA A 100 -5.14 15.49 -0.15
N HIS A 101 -6.19 14.82 0.32
CA HIS A 101 -6.71 14.98 1.69
C HIS A 101 -6.04 14.07 2.73
N GLY A 102 -5.26 13.06 2.31
CA GLY A 102 -4.60 12.10 3.20
C GLY A 102 -5.46 10.88 3.52
N ARG A 103 -4.98 10.01 4.42
CA ARG A 103 -5.67 8.73 4.71
C ARG A 103 -7.01 8.97 5.39
N LEU A 104 -7.92 8.00 5.27
CA LEU A 104 -9.15 7.99 6.04
C LEU A 104 -8.88 7.70 7.52
N CYS A 105 -9.59 8.39 8.40
CA CYS A 105 -9.59 8.21 9.83
C CYS A 105 -11.01 8.37 10.40
N VAL A 106 -11.20 7.89 11.63
CA VAL A 106 -12.43 8.08 12.38
C VAL A 106 -12.43 9.51 12.95
N SER A 107 -13.55 10.21 12.81
CA SER A 107 -13.79 11.54 13.38
C SER A 107 -13.53 11.59 14.90
N PRO A 108 -13.20 12.76 15.48
CA PRO A 108 -12.92 12.89 16.92
C PRO A 108 -14.07 12.43 17.83
N ASP A 109 -15.31 12.65 17.40
CA ASP A 109 -16.53 12.21 18.11
C ASP A 109 -16.92 10.76 17.80
N LYS A 110 -16.18 10.08 16.90
CA LYS A 110 -16.34 8.69 16.48
C LYS A 110 -17.65 8.38 15.76
N THR A 111 -18.25 9.35 15.08
CA THR A 111 -19.56 9.17 14.43
C THR A 111 -19.50 9.05 12.90
N TYR A 112 -18.44 9.55 12.26
CA TYR A 112 -18.24 9.47 10.81
C TYR A 112 -16.77 9.26 10.40
N LEU A 113 -16.53 9.02 9.11
CA LEU A 113 -15.20 8.94 8.51
C LEU A 113 -14.80 10.28 7.88
N MET A 114 -13.52 10.63 8.01
CA MET A 114 -12.94 11.82 7.41
C MET A 114 -11.53 11.53 6.91
N HIS A 115 -10.97 12.43 6.12
CA HIS A 115 -9.55 12.43 5.79
C HIS A 115 -8.72 13.06 6.92
N GLU A 116 -7.40 12.86 6.90
CA GLU A 116 -6.47 13.43 7.89
C GLU A 116 -6.53 14.95 8.02
N ASP A 117 -6.86 15.65 6.93
CA ASP A 117 -7.03 17.11 6.93
C ASP A 117 -8.39 17.58 7.49
N GLY A 118 -9.25 16.65 7.92
CA GLY A 118 -10.58 16.93 8.46
C GLY A 118 -11.70 16.94 7.40
N THR A 119 -11.38 16.77 6.12
CA THR A 119 -12.40 16.70 5.04
C THR A 119 -13.31 15.49 5.26
N PRO A 120 -14.65 15.66 5.37
CA PRO A 120 -15.55 14.52 5.53
C PRO A 120 -15.49 13.54 4.36
N PHE A 121 -15.57 12.24 4.66
CA PHE A 121 -15.62 11.18 3.64
C PHE A 121 -16.96 10.45 3.72
N LEU A 122 -17.82 10.66 2.72
CA LEU A 122 -19.08 9.93 2.60
C LEU A 122 -18.83 8.56 1.96
N TRP A 123 -19.08 7.48 2.70
CA TRP A 123 -18.94 6.11 2.23
C TRP A 123 -20.16 5.70 1.41
N VAL A 124 -20.04 5.72 0.08
CA VAL A 124 -21.06 5.23 -0.86
C VAL A 124 -20.43 4.09 -1.65
N ALA A 125 -20.77 2.85 -1.28
CA ALA A 125 -20.10 1.66 -1.78
C ALA A 125 -20.90 0.89 -2.83
N ASP A 126 -20.19 0.36 -3.82
CA ASP A 126 -20.66 -0.72 -4.71
C ASP A 126 -19.88 -2.00 -4.43
N THR A 127 -20.43 -3.15 -4.82
CA THR A 127 -19.88 -4.48 -4.52
C THR A 127 -19.47 -5.20 -5.79
N TRP A 128 -18.16 -5.36 -6.00
CA TRP A 128 -17.59 -6.10 -7.12
C TRP A 128 -17.01 -7.41 -6.60
N TRP A 129 -17.85 -8.28 -6.04
CA TRP A 129 -17.38 -9.50 -5.36
C TRP A 129 -16.48 -10.36 -6.24
N MET A 130 -16.78 -10.47 -7.53
CA MET A 130 -15.99 -11.22 -8.50
C MET A 130 -15.09 -10.32 -9.36
N GLY A 131 -14.76 -9.12 -8.90
CA GLY A 131 -14.01 -8.14 -9.67
C GLY A 131 -12.55 -8.52 -9.94
N LEU A 132 -12.02 -9.56 -9.27
CA LEU A 132 -10.69 -10.13 -9.51
C LEU A 132 -10.75 -11.48 -10.26
N THR A 133 -11.80 -11.69 -11.05
CA THR A 133 -11.93 -12.84 -11.94
C THR A 133 -12.09 -12.39 -13.39
N SER A 134 -12.07 -13.36 -14.30
CA SER A 134 -12.43 -13.20 -15.72
C SER A 134 -13.77 -12.51 -16.00
N ARG A 135 -14.72 -12.53 -15.05
CA ARG A 135 -16.03 -11.86 -15.18
C ARG A 135 -15.91 -10.34 -15.29
N LEU A 136 -14.79 -9.77 -14.85
CA LEU A 136 -14.47 -8.36 -15.02
C LEU A 136 -13.08 -8.22 -15.63
N ASP A 137 -13.03 -8.08 -16.95
CA ASP A 137 -11.76 -8.04 -17.67
C ASP A 137 -10.90 -6.83 -17.28
N TRP A 138 -9.59 -7.06 -17.28
CA TRP A 138 -8.60 -6.00 -17.13
C TRP A 138 -7.95 -5.67 -18.48
N PRO A 139 -7.80 -4.38 -18.84
CA PRO A 139 -8.26 -3.21 -18.10
C PRO A 139 -9.66 -2.72 -18.48
N GLY A 140 -10.32 -3.30 -19.50
CA GLY A 140 -11.49 -2.72 -20.17
C GLY A 140 -12.73 -2.65 -19.27
N GLY A 141 -13.18 -3.80 -18.79
CA GLY A 141 -14.31 -3.94 -17.88
C GLY A 141 -14.13 -3.14 -16.61
N VAL A 142 -12.96 -3.27 -15.96
CA VAL A 142 -12.63 -2.50 -14.75
C VAL A 142 -12.71 -0.99 -15.00
N ARG A 143 -12.12 -0.47 -16.08
CA ARG A 143 -12.17 0.97 -16.40
C ARG A 143 -13.59 1.45 -16.66
N SER A 144 -14.36 0.68 -17.43
CA SER A 144 -15.72 1.06 -17.83
C SER A 144 -16.65 1.10 -16.61
N LEU A 145 -16.59 0.08 -15.76
CA LEU A 145 -17.39 0.02 -14.54
C LEU A 145 -16.94 1.06 -13.51
N ALA A 146 -15.63 1.29 -13.34
CA ALA A 146 -15.11 2.33 -12.45
C ALA A 146 -15.58 3.73 -12.87
N ALA A 147 -15.54 4.04 -14.16
CA ALA A 147 -16.00 5.32 -14.69
C ALA A 147 -17.51 5.51 -14.49
N ASP A 148 -18.31 4.47 -14.75
CA ASP A 148 -19.75 4.49 -14.48
C ASP A 148 -20.06 4.70 -12.99
N ARG A 149 -19.32 4.04 -12.08
CA ARG A 149 -19.49 4.23 -10.64
C ARG A 149 -19.06 5.61 -10.16
N ALA A 150 -17.96 6.14 -10.67
CA ALA A 150 -17.53 7.50 -10.38
C ALA A 150 -18.59 8.52 -10.85
N ALA A 151 -19.15 8.36 -12.05
CA ALA A 151 -20.20 9.23 -12.59
C ALA A 151 -21.50 9.19 -11.75
N LYS A 152 -21.76 8.07 -11.08
CA LYS A 152 -22.90 7.88 -10.17
C LYS A 152 -22.63 8.33 -8.73
N GLY A 153 -21.43 8.80 -8.42
CA GLY A 153 -21.06 9.31 -7.09
C GLY A 153 -20.67 8.23 -6.07
N PHE A 154 -20.36 7.01 -6.50
CA PHE A 154 -19.77 6.01 -5.62
C PHE A 154 -18.34 6.41 -5.24
N SER A 155 -17.99 6.24 -3.96
CA SER A 155 -16.67 6.57 -3.40
C SER A 155 -15.86 5.34 -2.97
N VAL A 156 -16.51 4.16 -2.88
CA VAL A 156 -15.88 2.92 -2.41
C VAL A 156 -16.31 1.75 -3.30
N ILE A 157 -15.39 0.83 -3.55
CA ILE A 157 -15.68 -0.48 -4.14
C ILE A 157 -15.25 -1.56 -3.14
N GLN A 158 -16.16 -2.48 -2.81
CA GLN A 158 -15.85 -3.67 -2.04
C GLN A 158 -15.58 -4.85 -2.99
N ILE A 159 -14.50 -5.60 -2.75
CA ILE A 159 -14.04 -6.66 -3.64
C ILE A 159 -13.49 -7.84 -2.82
N VAL A 160 -13.71 -9.07 -3.29
CA VAL A 160 -13.09 -10.25 -2.67
C VAL A 160 -11.70 -10.45 -3.27
N ALA A 161 -10.70 -10.51 -2.40
CA ALA A 161 -9.34 -10.90 -2.76
C ALA A 161 -9.04 -12.26 -2.14
N GLY A 162 -9.09 -13.31 -2.97
CA GLY A 162 -8.88 -14.70 -2.54
C GLY A 162 -10.00 -15.63 -3.01
N PRO A 163 -10.19 -16.77 -2.31
CA PRO A 163 -11.25 -17.72 -2.61
C PRO A 163 -12.62 -17.05 -2.54
N LEU A 164 -13.45 -17.25 -3.58
CA LEU A 164 -14.80 -16.75 -3.60
C LEU A 164 -15.67 -17.60 -2.65
N PRO A 165 -16.38 -16.98 -1.69
CA PRO A 165 -17.10 -17.71 -0.64
C PRO A 165 -18.29 -18.53 -1.16
N ASP A 166 -18.77 -18.23 -2.37
CA ASP A 166 -19.94 -18.79 -3.03
C ASP A 166 -19.58 -19.73 -4.20
N MET A 167 -18.28 -20.02 -4.40
CA MET A 167 -17.81 -20.92 -5.47
C MET A 167 -17.11 -22.13 -4.85
N ASP A 168 -17.39 -23.31 -5.40
CA ASP A 168 -16.69 -24.53 -5.00
C ASP A 168 -15.20 -24.44 -5.32
N TRP A 169 -14.39 -24.93 -4.38
CA TRP A 169 -12.95 -25.04 -4.56
C TRP A 169 -12.62 -25.90 -5.79
N GLY A 170 -11.94 -25.31 -6.77
CA GLY A 170 -11.45 -26.02 -7.96
C GLY A 170 -12.31 -25.87 -9.21
N ILE A 171 -13.42 -25.12 -9.18
CA ILE A 171 -14.13 -24.73 -10.40
C ILE A 171 -13.39 -23.54 -11.04
N PRO A 172 -12.90 -23.65 -12.29
CA PRO A 172 -12.29 -22.52 -12.98
C PRO A 172 -13.28 -21.37 -13.09
N VAL A 173 -12.89 -20.19 -12.63
CA VAL A 173 -13.55 -18.93 -13.00
C VAL A 173 -13.09 -18.56 -14.40
N GLU A 174 -13.76 -19.13 -15.40
CA GLU A 174 -13.63 -18.75 -16.83
C GLU A 174 -14.22 -17.38 -17.13
#